data_AF-A0ABD1S7V2-F1
#
_entry.id   AF-A0ABD1S7V2-F1
#
_cell.length_a   1.000
_cell.length_b   1.000
_cell.length_c   1.000
_cell.angle_alpha   90.00
_cell.angle_beta   90.00
_cell.angle_gamma   90.00
#
_symmetry.space_group_name_H-M   'P 1'
#
loop_
_entity.id
_entity.type
_entity.pdbx_description
1 polymer ?
#
loop_
_entity_poly.entity_id
_entity_poly.type
_entity_poly.pdbx_seq_one_letter_code
_entity_poly.pdbx_strand_id
1 'polypeptide(L)'
;MEKRYRQWMKRHGRRYDSRDEWNFRFGIYLSNILLIEFLNSQNLPYKLIDNEFADLTNLEFKSAYLGYKSPMFSHKRRHNFTFDNSLVPPSIDWRKRGAVTPVKNQGSCGSCWAFSAVAAIEGINKIKTGKLVSLSEQELIDCDYNTGNQGCEGGYMEKAFAFIKKIGGITTEHDYPYVGKNNKCKTTEEKERAVVRKLYLLQWQNNQCHVAIDAGGYDFQLYSSGIFSGYCGKDLNHGVAAVGYGEANGEKYWLVKNSWGANWGEAGYIKMKRDSTDKNGICGIALEASYPVKRS
;
A
#
# COMPACT_ATOMS: atom_id res chain seq x y z
N MET A 1 23.75 23.05 -3.65
CA MET A 1 22.41 22.46 -3.36
C MET A 1 21.31 22.92 -4.30
N GLU A 2 21.14 24.22 -4.58
CA GLU A 2 20.06 24.71 -5.47
C GLU A 2 20.04 24.05 -6.86
N LYS A 3 21.21 23.84 -7.49
CA LYS A 3 21.31 23.13 -8.79
C LYS A 3 20.70 21.72 -8.73
N ARG A 4 20.97 20.97 -7.65
CA ARG A 4 20.41 19.63 -7.41
C ARG A 4 18.88 19.70 -7.27
N TYR A 5 18.38 20.67 -6.52
CA TYR A 5 16.94 20.87 -6.37
C TYR A 5 16.25 21.20 -7.70
N ARG A 6 16.82 22.08 -8.53
CA ARG A 6 16.27 22.39 -9.87
C ARG A 6 16.26 21.16 -10.79
N GLN A 7 17.28 20.30 -10.70
CA GLN A 7 17.31 19.02 -11.43
C GLN A 7 16.24 18.05 -10.91
N TRP A 8 16.08 17.96 -9.59
CA TRP A 8 15.03 17.17 -8.94
C TRP A 8 13.63 17.65 -9.37
N MET A 9 13.39 18.96 -9.37
CA MET A 9 12.12 19.55 -9.82
C MET A 9 11.82 19.17 -11.27
N LYS A 10 12.83 19.25 -12.16
CA LYS A 10 12.67 18.85 -13.56
C LYS A 10 12.36 17.36 -13.70
N ARG A 11 13.04 16.50 -12.92
CA ARG A 11 12.84 15.04 -12.93
C ARG A 11 11.42 14.66 -12.50
N HIS A 12 10.86 15.35 -11.52
CA HIS A 12 9.54 15.06 -10.94
C HIS A 12 8.43 16.02 -11.41
N GLY A 13 8.70 16.85 -12.42
CA GLY A 13 7.71 17.78 -12.98
C GLY A 13 7.20 18.85 -12.01
N ARG A 14 7.96 19.20 -10.97
CA ARG A 14 7.54 20.14 -9.91
C ARG A 14 7.60 21.58 -10.39
N ARG A 15 6.54 22.34 -10.08
CA ARG A 15 6.39 23.78 -10.32
C ARG A 15 5.71 24.38 -9.09
N TYR A 16 6.09 25.61 -8.73
CA TYR A 16 5.52 26.36 -7.62
C TYR A 16 5.13 27.74 -8.12
N ASP A 17 4.01 28.25 -7.61
CA ASP A 17 3.37 29.45 -8.18
C ASP A 17 4.02 30.75 -7.68
N SER A 18 4.73 30.69 -6.55
CA SER A 18 5.37 31.85 -5.94
C SER A 18 6.82 31.57 -5.54
N ARG A 19 7.61 32.64 -5.42
CA ARG A 19 8.98 32.56 -4.90
C ARG A 19 9.01 32.12 -3.43
N ASP A 20 7.98 32.50 -2.67
CA ASP A 20 7.86 32.12 -1.26
C ASP A 20 7.61 30.63 -1.10
N GLU A 21 6.69 30.05 -1.88
CA GLU A 21 6.48 28.60 -1.92
C GLU A 21 7.75 27.88 -2.39
N TRP A 22 8.42 28.39 -3.42
CA TRP A 22 9.69 27.83 -3.89
C TRP A 22 10.74 27.81 -2.77
N ASN A 23 10.90 28.90 -2.02
CA ASN A 23 11.87 28.99 -0.92
C ASN A 23 11.52 28.02 0.22
N PHE A 24 10.22 27.93 0.56
CA PHE A 24 9.72 27.01 1.58
C PHE A 24 9.98 25.55 1.20
N ARG A 25 9.59 25.16 -0.01
CA ARG A 25 9.80 23.80 -0.56
C ARG A 25 11.26 23.45 -0.70
N PHE A 26 12.11 24.42 -1.08
CA PHE A 26 13.56 24.24 -1.10
C PHE A 26 14.11 23.96 0.30
N GLY A 27 13.67 24.69 1.33
CA GLY A 27 14.07 24.45 2.72
C GLY A 27 13.72 23.04 3.24
N ILE A 28 12.51 22.57 2.91
CA ILE A 28 12.08 21.20 3.22
C ILE A 28 12.95 20.18 2.48
N TYR A 29 13.15 20.39 1.18
CA TYR A 29 14.01 19.54 0.36
C TYR A 29 15.41 19.42 0.94
N LEU A 30 16.04 20.54 1.33
CA LEU A 30 17.37 20.52 1.95
C LEU A 30 17.39 19.66 3.23
N SER A 31 16.40 19.81 4.10
CA SER A 31 16.29 19.03 5.33
C SER A 31 16.18 17.53 5.05
N ASN A 32 15.35 17.15 4.06
CA ASN A 32 15.20 15.76 3.63
C ASN A 32 16.47 15.21 2.97
N ILE A 33 17.20 16.01 2.19
CA ILE A 33 18.49 15.58 1.63
C ILE A 33 19.52 15.30 2.72
N LEU A 34 19.62 16.15 3.75
CA LEU A 34 20.56 15.93 4.85
C LEU A 34 20.26 14.60 5.57
N LEU A 35 18.98 14.27 5.78
CA LEU A 35 18.58 12.98 6.31
C LEU A 35 18.97 11.82 5.39
N ILE A 36 18.69 11.94 4.08
CA ILE A 36 19.05 10.94 3.08
C ILE A 36 20.55 10.68 3.09
N GLU A 37 21.38 11.72 3.08
CA GLU A 37 22.84 11.62 3.07
C GLU A 37 23.37 10.99 4.36
N PHE A 38 22.83 11.41 5.52
CA PHE A 38 23.16 10.81 6.80
C PHE A 38 22.84 9.31 6.83
N LEU A 39 21.60 8.90 6.53
CA LEU A 39 21.20 7.50 6.59
C LEU A 39 21.89 6.64 5.51
N ASN A 40 22.14 7.19 4.31
CA ASN A 40 22.86 6.46 3.27
C ASN A 40 24.36 6.30 3.57
N SER A 41 24.94 7.18 4.40
CA SER A 41 26.31 7.03 4.92
C SER A 41 26.41 5.93 5.98
N GLN A 42 25.28 5.51 6.56
CA GLN A 42 25.23 4.35 7.46
C GLN A 42 25.22 3.05 6.64
N ASN A 43 25.73 1.97 7.24
CA ASN A 43 25.72 0.63 6.65
C ASN A 43 24.36 -0.08 6.86
N LEU A 44 23.27 0.60 6.48
CA LEU A 44 21.91 0.08 6.60
C LEU A 44 21.55 -0.83 5.40
N PRO A 45 20.68 -1.84 5.60
CA PRO A 45 20.27 -2.78 4.54
C PRO A 45 19.32 -2.17 3.49
N TYR A 46 19.02 -0.88 3.60
CA TYR A 46 18.19 -0.11 2.68
C TYR A 46 18.81 1.25 2.39
N LYS A 47 18.33 1.89 1.31
CA LYS A 47 18.76 3.22 0.88
C LYS A 47 17.56 4.13 0.69
N LEU A 48 17.79 5.41 0.92
CA LEU A 48 16.85 6.49 0.67
C LEU A 48 17.25 7.27 -0.60
N ILE A 49 16.29 7.94 -1.20
CA ILE A 49 16.52 8.81 -2.36
C ILE A 49 15.59 10.03 -2.30
N ASP A 50 15.97 11.08 -3.00
CA ASP A 50 15.11 12.24 -3.27
C ASP A 50 14.00 11.89 -4.27
N ASN A 51 13.11 10.98 -3.86
CA ASN A 51 11.92 10.58 -4.63
C ASN A 51 10.92 11.76 -4.73
N GLU A 52 9.73 11.50 -5.26
CA GLU A 52 8.73 12.54 -5.51
C GLU A 52 8.26 13.26 -4.23
N PHE A 53 8.48 12.70 -3.04
CA PHE A 53 8.07 13.27 -1.75
C PHE A 53 9.15 14.10 -1.05
N ALA A 54 10.29 14.35 -1.71
CA ALA A 54 11.43 15.02 -1.08
C ALA A 54 11.17 16.49 -0.72
N ASP A 55 10.17 17.16 -1.29
CA ASP A 55 9.77 18.54 -0.96
C ASP A 55 8.59 18.63 0.03
N LEU A 56 8.17 17.50 0.60
CA LEU A 56 7.10 17.43 1.58
C LEU A 56 7.66 17.28 2.99
N THR A 57 7.06 18.02 3.92
CA THR A 57 7.19 17.68 5.34
C THR A 57 6.53 16.34 5.60
N ASN A 58 6.92 15.68 6.68
CA ASN A 58 6.28 14.42 7.04
C ASN A 58 4.80 14.59 7.40
N LEU A 59 4.39 15.75 7.91
CA LEU A 59 2.98 16.04 8.19
C LEU A 59 2.16 16.16 6.91
N GLU A 60 2.64 16.90 5.92
CA GLU A 60 1.98 16.99 4.60
C GLU A 60 1.90 15.62 3.93
N PHE A 61 2.98 14.84 3.98
CA PHE A 61 3.01 13.48 3.47
C PHE A 61 1.97 12.59 4.17
N LYS A 62 1.94 12.60 5.50
CA LYS A 62 0.97 11.85 6.30
C LYS A 62 -0.47 12.20 5.94
N SER A 63 -0.78 13.49 5.86
CA SER A 63 -2.15 13.95 5.60
C SER A 63 -2.64 13.66 4.18
N ALA A 64 -1.76 13.64 3.17
CA ALA A 64 -2.17 13.48 1.78
C ALA A 64 -2.12 12.03 1.27
N TYR A 65 -1.17 11.21 1.76
CA TYR A 65 -0.88 9.89 1.17
C TYR A 65 -1.24 8.72 2.08
N LEU A 66 -1.47 8.99 3.37
CA LEU A 66 -1.93 7.98 4.32
C LEU A 66 -3.45 8.14 4.51
N GLY A 67 -4.13 7.04 4.78
CA GLY A 67 -5.59 7.06 4.84
C GLY A 67 -6.20 5.79 5.41
N TYR A 68 -5.39 4.86 5.90
CA TYR A 68 -5.94 3.76 6.65
C TYR A 68 -6.36 4.25 8.03
N LYS A 69 -7.59 3.95 8.42
CA LYS A 69 -8.07 4.20 9.77
C LYS A 69 -7.92 2.90 10.54
N SER A 70 -7.07 2.88 11.57
CA SER A 70 -7.03 1.72 12.46
C SER A 70 -8.32 1.70 13.32
N PRO A 71 -9.01 0.57 13.44
CA PRO A 71 -10.18 0.48 14.30
C PRO A 71 -9.70 0.57 15.76
N MET A 72 -10.03 1.68 16.43
CA MET A 72 -9.58 2.00 17.79
C MET A 72 -9.87 0.89 18.82
N PHE A 73 -10.81 -0.01 18.54
CA PHE A 73 -11.10 -1.19 19.35
C PHE A 73 -11.63 -2.33 18.48
N SER A 74 -10.78 -3.27 18.07
CA SER A 74 -11.21 -4.52 17.45
C SER A 74 -10.16 -5.61 17.65
N HIS A 75 -9.91 -6.01 18.89
CA HIS A 75 -9.38 -7.34 19.19
C HIS A 75 -10.45 -8.40 18.90
N LYS A 76 -10.83 -8.57 17.63
CA LYS A 76 -11.62 -9.74 17.23
C LYS A 76 -10.74 -10.98 17.39
N ARG A 77 -11.34 -12.05 17.93
CA ARG A 77 -10.69 -13.35 18.13
C ARG A 77 -9.86 -13.73 16.89
N ARG A 78 -8.54 -13.79 17.08
CA ARG A 78 -7.68 -14.59 16.20
C ARG A 78 -8.23 -16.01 16.24
N HIS A 79 -8.75 -16.53 15.14
CA HIS A 79 -8.98 -17.96 15.05
C HIS A 79 -7.60 -18.61 15.10
N ASN A 80 -7.38 -19.47 16.10
CA ASN A 80 -6.21 -20.31 16.16
C ASN A 80 -6.28 -21.28 15.00
N PHE A 81 -5.59 -20.96 13.91
CA PHE A 81 -5.36 -21.89 12.82
C PHE A 81 -4.02 -22.57 13.08
N THR A 82 -4.02 -23.89 13.22
CA THR A 82 -2.80 -24.68 13.19
C THR A 82 -2.32 -24.71 11.75
N PHE A 83 -1.20 -24.05 11.51
CA PHE A 83 -0.59 -23.96 10.19
C PHE A 83 0.51 -25.01 10.05
N ASP A 84 0.47 -25.78 8.97
CA ASP A 84 1.54 -26.71 8.63
C ASP A 84 2.65 -25.96 7.87
N ASN A 85 3.73 -25.63 8.58
CA ASN A 85 4.89 -24.97 8.03
C ASN A 85 5.57 -25.78 6.90
N SER A 86 5.31 -27.08 6.78
CA SER A 86 5.94 -27.93 5.75
C SER A 86 5.46 -27.63 4.32
N LEU A 87 4.33 -26.94 4.16
CA LEU A 87 3.70 -26.66 2.87
C LEU A 87 4.02 -25.25 2.30
N VAL A 88 4.93 -24.51 2.95
CA VAL A 88 5.27 -23.13 2.56
C VAL A 88 6.62 -23.11 1.85
N PRO A 89 6.68 -22.71 0.57
CA PRO A 89 7.95 -22.61 -0.12
C PRO A 89 8.82 -21.49 0.50
N PRO A 90 10.16 -21.57 0.40
CA PRO A 90 11.07 -20.61 1.03
C PRO A 90 10.94 -19.18 0.47
N SER A 91 10.44 -19.05 -0.77
CA SER A 91 10.09 -17.77 -1.38
C SER A 91 8.83 -17.88 -2.23
N ILE A 92 8.08 -16.78 -2.31
CA ILE A 92 6.95 -16.60 -3.23
C ILE A 92 7.01 -15.19 -3.80
N ASP A 93 6.80 -15.07 -5.11
CA ASP A 93 6.57 -13.80 -5.79
C ASP A 93 5.36 -13.95 -6.70
N TRP A 94 4.22 -13.38 -6.30
CA TRP A 94 2.97 -13.45 -7.08
C TRP A 94 3.04 -12.68 -8.40
N ARG A 95 4.00 -11.76 -8.56
CA ARG A 95 4.23 -11.06 -9.84
C ARG A 95 4.70 -12.05 -10.90
N LYS A 96 5.65 -12.94 -10.53
CA LYS A 96 6.16 -14.00 -11.42
C LYS A 96 5.09 -15.03 -11.81
N ARG A 97 4.02 -15.13 -11.02
CA ARG A 97 2.85 -15.98 -11.29
C ARG A 97 1.72 -15.26 -12.04
N GLY A 98 1.96 -14.02 -12.47
CA GLY A 98 0.98 -13.21 -13.21
C GLY A 98 -0.28 -12.88 -12.40
N ALA A 99 -0.17 -12.83 -11.07
CA ALA A 99 -1.29 -12.56 -10.17
C ALA A 99 -1.29 -11.15 -9.58
N VAL A 100 -0.39 -10.29 -10.02
CA VAL A 100 -0.28 -8.91 -9.53
C VAL A 100 -0.47 -7.97 -10.71
N THR A 101 -1.45 -7.07 -10.64
CA THR A 101 -1.64 -5.98 -11.60
C THR A 101 -0.48 -4.96 -11.52
N PRO A 102 -0.30 -4.09 -12.54
CA PRO A 102 0.65 -2.98 -12.46
C PRO A 102 0.48 -2.13 -11.20
N VAL A 103 1.55 -1.47 -10.75
CA VAL A 103 1.46 -0.50 -9.65
C VAL A 103 0.65 0.71 -10.09
N LYS A 104 -0.35 1.07 -9.29
CA LYS A 104 -1.19 2.25 -9.49
C LYS A 104 -0.74 3.40 -8.57
N ASN A 105 -1.32 4.59 -8.75
CA ASN A 105 -1.02 5.77 -7.94
C ASN A 105 -2.32 6.38 -7.37
N GLN A 106 -2.45 6.41 -6.04
CA GLN A 106 -3.59 6.99 -5.33
C GLN A 106 -3.57 8.53 -5.30
N GLY A 107 -2.45 9.16 -5.68
CA GLY A 107 -2.26 10.60 -5.56
C GLY A 107 -2.48 11.10 -4.13
N SER A 108 -3.05 12.30 -4.00
CA SER A 108 -3.33 12.95 -2.71
C SER A 108 -4.68 12.57 -2.09
N CYS A 109 -5.21 11.40 -2.43
CA CYS A 109 -6.43 10.85 -1.85
C CYS A 109 -6.05 9.74 -0.87
N GLY A 110 -6.55 9.80 0.37
CA GLY A 110 -6.35 8.80 1.43
C GLY A 110 -7.05 7.46 1.16
N SER A 111 -6.93 6.94 -0.06
CA SER A 111 -7.64 5.76 -0.58
C SER A 111 -6.81 4.48 -0.54
N CYS A 112 -5.65 4.47 0.12
CA CYS A 112 -4.81 3.28 0.27
C CYS A 112 -5.59 2.03 0.74
N TRP A 113 -6.62 2.21 1.58
CA TRP A 113 -7.52 1.15 2.02
C TRP A 113 -8.25 0.45 0.86
N ALA A 114 -8.67 1.20 -0.17
CA ALA A 114 -9.32 0.68 -1.35
C ALA A 114 -8.33 -0.07 -2.24
N PHE A 115 -7.16 0.54 -2.54
CA PHE A 115 -6.08 -0.09 -3.31
C PHE A 115 -5.60 -1.40 -2.70
N SER A 116 -5.42 -1.40 -1.38
CA SER A 116 -5.00 -2.57 -0.61
C SER A 116 -6.03 -3.71 -0.70
N ALA A 117 -7.32 -3.39 -0.53
CA ALA A 117 -8.39 -4.37 -0.66
C ALA A 117 -8.51 -4.92 -2.09
N VAL A 118 -8.49 -4.04 -3.09
CA VAL A 118 -8.57 -4.38 -4.52
C VAL A 118 -7.41 -5.29 -4.93
N ALA A 119 -6.17 -4.93 -4.60
CA ALA A 119 -5.00 -5.74 -4.97
C ALA A 119 -5.08 -7.19 -4.45
N ALA A 120 -5.60 -7.38 -3.22
CA ALA A 120 -5.80 -8.72 -2.67
C ALA A 120 -6.89 -9.50 -3.44
N ILE A 121 -7.94 -8.82 -3.92
CA ILE A 121 -9.03 -9.43 -4.71
C ILE A 121 -8.56 -9.82 -6.10
N GLU A 122 -7.84 -8.93 -6.78
CA GLU A 122 -7.25 -9.20 -8.10
C GLU A 122 -6.37 -10.47 -8.04
N GLY A 123 -5.54 -10.55 -7.00
CA GLY A 123 -4.67 -11.69 -6.73
C GLY A 123 -5.44 -13.01 -6.58
N ILE A 124 -6.43 -13.06 -5.67
CA ILE A 124 -7.21 -14.29 -5.48
C ILE A 124 -8.05 -14.63 -6.72
N ASN A 125 -8.51 -13.63 -7.48
CA ASN A 125 -9.23 -13.85 -8.72
C ASN A 125 -8.36 -14.57 -9.75
N LYS A 126 -7.11 -14.11 -9.95
CA LYS A 126 -6.15 -14.81 -10.81
C LYS A 126 -5.88 -16.22 -10.32
N ILE A 127 -5.63 -16.39 -9.02
CA ILE A 127 -5.29 -17.69 -8.43
C ILE A 127 -6.41 -18.71 -8.63
N LYS A 128 -7.68 -18.30 -8.55
CA LYS A 128 -8.83 -19.21 -8.66
C LYS A 128 -9.38 -19.39 -10.06
N THR A 129 -9.31 -18.36 -10.90
CA THR A 129 -9.97 -18.35 -12.22
C THR A 129 -9.00 -18.37 -13.40
N GLY A 130 -7.70 -18.15 -13.14
CA GLY A 130 -6.70 -17.96 -14.20
C GLY A 130 -6.76 -16.57 -14.86
N LYS A 131 -7.73 -15.71 -14.53
CA LYS A 131 -7.89 -14.37 -15.11
C LYS A 131 -7.41 -13.27 -14.16
N LEU A 132 -6.42 -12.50 -14.59
CA LEU A 132 -6.02 -11.27 -13.88
C LEU A 132 -6.85 -10.13 -14.48
N VAL A 133 -7.59 -9.42 -13.64
CA VAL A 133 -8.47 -8.32 -14.04
C VAL A 133 -8.12 -7.13 -13.15
N SER A 134 -7.96 -5.95 -13.75
CA SER A 134 -7.77 -4.71 -12.99
C SER A 134 -9.14 -4.23 -12.49
N LEU A 135 -9.30 -4.09 -11.18
CA LEU A 135 -10.58 -3.74 -10.55
C LEU A 135 -10.58 -2.27 -10.11
N SER A 136 -11.77 -1.71 -9.92
CA SER A 136 -11.95 -0.28 -9.63
C SER A 136 -11.80 0.02 -8.13
N GLU A 137 -10.77 0.76 -7.74
CA GLU A 137 -10.74 1.37 -6.41
C GLU A 137 -11.78 2.50 -6.27
N GLN A 138 -12.15 3.15 -7.38
CA GLN A 138 -13.07 4.28 -7.38
C GLN A 138 -14.50 3.88 -6.99
N GLU A 139 -14.95 2.67 -7.37
CA GLU A 139 -16.24 2.16 -6.92
C GLU A 139 -16.31 2.07 -5.40
N LEU A 140 -15.23 1.64 -4.73
CA LEU A 140 -15.16 1.63 -3.27
C LEU A 140 -15.19 3.04 -2.69
N ILE A 141 -14.41 3.95 -3.26
CA ILE A 141 -14.32 5.34 -2.80
C ILE A 141 -15.69 6.02 -2.87
N ASP A 142 -16.43 5.80 -3.95
CA ASP A 142 -17.69 6.50 -4.21
C ASP A 142 -18.93 5.80 -3.65
N CYS A 143 -18.87 4.49 -3.37
CA CYS A 143 -20.05 3.71 -2.97
C CYS A 143 -19.99 3.14 -1.55
N ASP A 144 -18.81 2.99 -0.94
CA ASP A 144 -18.65 2.37 0.38
C ASP A 144 -18.82 3.35 1.56
N TYR A 145 -19.67 4.36 1.43
CA TYR A 145 -19.86 5.38 2.49
C TYR A 145 -20.63 4.84 3.71
N ASN A 146 -21.69 4.06 3.48
CA ASN A 146 -22.62 3.63 4.53
C ASN A 146 -22.06 2.56 5.49
N THR A 147 -20.86 2.04 5.22
CA THR A 147 -20.19 1.08 6.12
C THR A 147 -19.22 1.78 7.07
N GLY A 148 -19.00 3.09 6.88
CA GLY A 148 -18.08 3.92 7.65
C GLY A 148 -16.66 4.01 7.06
N ASN A 149 -16.50 3.69 5.78
CA ASN A 149 -15.40 4.24 4.97
C ASN A 149 -15.78 5.64 4.49
N GLN A 150 -14.80 6.51 4.29
CA GLN A 150 -15.02 7.95 4.02
C GLN A 150 -14.28 8.40 2.75
N GLY A 151 -14.18 7.51 1.76
CA GLY A 151 -13.53 7.80 0.48
C GLY A 151 -12.08 8.26 0.68
N CYS A 152 -11.75 9.46 0.20
CA CYS A 152 -10.42 10.06 0.35
C CYS A 152 -10.05 10.49 1.77
N GLU A 153 -11.02 10.60 2.69
CA GLU A 153 -10.74 10.90 4.10
C GLU A 153 -10.29 9.66 4.88
N GLY A 154 -10.21 8.51 4.20
CA GLY A 154 -9.72 7.26 4.73
C GLY A 154 -10.78 6.20 4.98
N GLY A 155 -10.31 5.00 5.29
CA GLY A 155 -11.18 3.84 5.42
C GLY A 155 -10.46 2.59 5.94
N TYR A 156 -11.20 1.49 5.89
CA TYR A 156 -10.88 0.19 6.47
C TYR A 156 -11.00 -0.88 5.40
N MET A 157 -9.94 -1.66 5.18
CA MET A 157 -9.94 -2.77 4.23
C MET A 157 -11.04 -3.80 4.54
N GLU A 158 -11.25 -4.17 5.81
CA GLU A 158 -12.29 -5.15 6.21
C GLU A 158 -13.70 -4.73 5.76
N LYS A 159 -14.01 -3.44 5.86
CA LYS A 159 -15.30 -2.88 5.44
C LYS A 159 -15.44 -2.90 3.92
N ALA A 160 -14.36 -2.60 3.19
CA ALA A 160 -14.33 -2.71 1.74
C ALA A 160 -14.67 -4.13 1.27
N PHE A 161 -14.09 -5.16 1.88
CA PHE A 161 -14.45 -6.54 1.55
C PHE A 161 -15.90 -6.87 1.89
N ALA A 162 -16.41 -6.40 3.03
CA ALA A 162 -17.80 -6.60 3.42
C ALA A 162 -18.76 -5.93 2.44
N PHE A 163 -18.42 -4.74 1.96
CA PHE A 163 -19.15 -4.00 0.95
C PHE A 163 -19.18 -4.76 -0.38
N ILE A 164 -18.03 -5.15 -0.93
CA ILE A 164 -17.92 -5.92 -2.17
C ILE A 164 -18.75 -7.20 -2.11
N LYS A 165 -18.70 -7.90 -0.97
CA LYS A 165 -19.53 -9.08 -0.74
C LYS A 165 -21.02 -8.75 -0.77
N LYS A 166 -21.44 -7.62 -0.18
CA LYS A 166 -22.83 -7.19 -0.11
C LYS A 166 -23.39 -6.82 -1.48
N ILE A 167 -22.61 -6.11 -2.31
CA ILE A 167 -23.05 -5.68 -3.65
C ILE A 167 -22.86 -6.76 -4.73
N GLY A 168 -22.28 -7.90 -4.35
CA GLY A 168 -22.17 -9.08 -5.21
C GLY A 168 -20.93 -9.11 -6.11
N GLY A 169 -19.93 -8.24 -5.87
CA GLY A 169 -18.71 -8.13 -6.66
C GLY A 169 -18.25 -6.69 -6.78
N ILE A 170 -17.16 -6.47 -7.51
CA ILE A 170 -16.60 -5.14 -7.78
C ILE A 170 -16.34 -5.02 -9.29
N THR A 171 -16.60 -3.86 -9.87
CA THR A 171 -16.43 -3.57 -11.29
C THR A 171 -14.96 -3.42 -11.68
N THR A 172 -14.70 -3.29 -12.98
CA THR A 172 -13.36 -3.15 -13.52
C THR A 172 -12.86 -1.71 -13.47
N GLU A 173 -11.54 -1.53 -13.43
CA GLU A 173 -10.90 -0.21 -13.60
C GLU A 173 -11.33 0.47 -14.91
N HIS A 174 -11.58 -0.31 -15.96
CA HIS A 174 -12.01 0.21 -17.26
C HIS A 174 -13.41 0.84 -17.18
N ASP A 175 -14.35 0.17 -16.50
CA ASP A 175 -15.74 0.60 -16.44
C ASP A 175 -15.96 1.70 -15.38
N TYR A 176 -15.10 1.74 -14.34
CA TYR A 176 -15.12 2.78 -13.33
C TYR A 176 -13.69 3.26 -13.01
N PRO A 177 -13.12 4.15 -13.87
CA PRO A 177 -11.74 4.59 -13.73
C PRO A 177 -11.46 5.39 -12.46
N TYR A 178 -10.24 5.27 -11.95
CA TYR A 178 -9.75 6.04 -10.82
C TYR A 178 -9.67 7.54 -11.11
N VAL A 179 -10.31 8.35 -10.27
CA VAL A 179 -10.29 9.81 -10.35
C VAL A 179 -9.57 10.44 -9.16
N GLY A 180 -9.45 9.72 -8.04
CA GLY A 180 -8.72 10.21 -6.85
C GLY A 180 -9.44 11.32 -6.10
N LYS A 181 -10.77 11.32 -6.14
CA LYS A 181 -11.62 12.23 -5.35
C LYS A 181 -12.96 11.56 -5.05
N ASN A 182 -13.65 12.07 -4.03
CA ASN A 182 -15.00 11.65 -3.69
C ASN A 182 -15.99 12.12 -4.77
N ASN A 183 -16.71 11.19 -5.40
CA ASN A 183 -17.83 11.48 -6.28
C ASN A 183 -19.11 10.76 -5.79
N LYS A 184 -20.21 10.98 -6.51
CA LYS A 184 -21.44 10.21 -6.30
C LYS A 184 -21.27 8.80 -6.85
N CYS A 185 -21.71 7.80 -6.09
CA CYS A 185 -21.80 6.41 -6.53
C CYS A 185 -22.60 6.27 -7.84
N LYS A 186 -22.09 5.49 -8.81
CA LYS A 186 -22.64 5.35 -10.18
C LYS A 186 -23.16 3.95 -10.52
N THR A 187 -23.68 3.20 -9.54
CA THR A 187 -24.00 1.75 -9.65
C THR A 187 -25.04 1.33 -10.69
N THR A 188 -25.67 2.26 -11.43
CA THR A 188 -26.72 1.98 -12.42
C THR A 188 -26.22 1.68 -13.84
N GLU A 189 -24.91 1.70 -14.13
CA GLU A 189 -24.38 1.58 -15.50
C GLU A 189 -23.44 0.39 -15.77
N GLU A 190 -23.24 -0.53 -14.81
CA GLU A 190 -22.13 -1.50 -14.86
C GLU A 190 -22.56 -2.92 -15.28
N LYS A 191 -21.91 -3.48 -16.31
CA LYS A 191 -22.26 -4.76 -16.94
C LYS A 191 -21.43 -5.96 -16.47
N GLU A 192 -20.21 -5.76 -15.97
CA GLU A 192 -19.31 -6.85 -15.52
C GLU A 192 -18.77 -6.60 -14.10
N ARG A 193 -19.06 -7.53 -13.17
CA ARG A 193 -18.51 -7.50 -11.80
C ARG A 193 -17.63 -8.71 -11.55
N ALA A 194 -16.42 -8.48 -11.05
CA ALA A 194 -15.61 -9.53 -10.46
C ALA A 194 -16.24 -9.96 -9.13
N VAL A 195 -16.87 -11.13 -9.14
CA VAL A 195 -17.57 -11.66 -7.97
C VAL A 195 -16.57 -12.24 -6.95
N VAL A 196 -16.61 -11.72 -5.73
CA VAL A 196 -15.96 -12.30 -4.54
C VAL A 196 -17.04 -12.77 -3.57
N ARG A 197 -17.17 -14.08 -3.37
CA ARG A 197 -18.28 -14.66 -2.58
C ARG A 197 -17.99 -14.78 -1.07
N LYS A 198 -16.73 -14.87 -0.62
CA LYS A 198 -16.38 -15.02 0.80
C LYS A 198 -15.12 -14.21 1.19
N LEU A 199 -15.09 -13.77 2.44
CA LEU A 199 -13.94 -13.14 3.08
C LEU A 199 -13.60 -13.98 4.31
N TYR A 200 -12.32 -14.26 4.54
CA TYR A 200 -11.84 -14.75 5.83
C TYR A 200 -10.84 -13.73 6.37
N LEU A 201 -11.04 -13.32 7.61
CA LEU A 201 -9.95 -12.77 8.40
C LEU A 201 -9.02 -13.95 8.70
N LEU A 202 -7.70 -13.77 8.61
CA LEU A 202 -6.60 -14.57 9.21
C LEU A 202 -5.63 -15.30 8.28
N GLN A 203 -4.37 -14.87 8.44
CA GLN A 203 -3.06 -15.49 8.22
C GLN A 203 -2.75 -16.13 6.85
N TRP A 204 -1.71 -15.58 6.23
CA TRP A 204 -1.15 -15.82 4.89
C TRP A 204 -1.13 -17.31 4.49
N GLN A 205 -2.10 -17.78 3.68
CA GLN A 205 -2.17 -19.15 3.16
C GLN A 205 -1.60 -19.25 1.74
N ASN A 206 -0.35 -18.87 1.53
CA ASN A 206 0.24 -18.79 0.17
C ASN A 206 -0.68 -18.01 -0.79
N ASN A 207 -1.26 -16.90 -0.34
CA ASN A 207 -2.08 -16.02 -1.16
C ASN A 207 -1.63 -14.58 -0.91
N GLN A 208 -1.90 -13.71 -1.86
CA GLN A 208 -1.71 -12.27 -1.65
C GLN A 208 -2.65 -11.82 -0.53
N CYS A 209 -2.09 -11.11 0.44
CA CYS A 209 -2.85 -10.57 1.57
C CYS A 209 -2.72 -9.06 1.54
N HIS A 210 -3.77 -8.38 1.97
CA HIS A 210 -3.57 -7.00 2.39
C HIS A 210 -3.00 -6.99 3.80
N VAL A 211 -2.24 -5.95 4.10
CA VAL A 211 -1.68 -5.67 5.41
C VAL A 211 -1.80 -4.18 5.69
N ALA A 212 -2.05 -3.82 6.94
CA ALA A 212 -1.87 -2.45 7.40
C ALA A 212 -0.48 -2.28 8.02
N ILE A 213 0.15 -1.15 7.78
CA ILE A 213 1.47 -0.79 8.33
C ILE A 213 1.47 0.64 8.86
N ASP A 214 2.42 0.96 9.73
CA ASP A 214 2.85 2.33 9.96
C ASP A 214 3.85 2.75 8.87
N ALA A 215 3.42 3.60 7.96
CA ALA A 215 4.22 4.17 6.88
C ALA A 215 4.58 5.64 7.12
N GLY A 216 4.37 6.16 8.33
CA GLY A 216 4.51 7.57 8.65
C GLY A 216 5.94 8.05 8.89
N GLY A 217 6.94 7.18 8.87
CA GLY A 217 8.34 7.57 9.08
C GLY A 217 8.96 8.30 7.89
N TYR A 218 9.92 9.19 8.13
CA TYR A 218 10.69 9.85 7.06
C TYR A 218 11.46 8.83 6.18
N ASP A 219 12.03 7.78 6.80
CA ASP A 219 12.74 6.72 6.10
C ASP A 219 11.80 5.98 5.12
N PHE A 220 10.54 5.79 5.51
CA PHE A 220 9.54 5.17 4.65
C PHE A 220 9.12 6.11 3.51
N GLN A 221 8.85 7.38 3.83
CA GLN A 221 8.54 8.43 2.84
C GLN A 221 9.61 8.48 1.73
N LEU A 222 10.89 8.43 2.10
CA LEU A 222 12.03 8.62 1.21
C LEU A 222 12.68 7.31 0.73
N TYR A 223 12.03 6.16 0.97
CA TYR A 223 12.56 4.84 0.61
C TYR A 223 12.87 4.73 -0.90
N SER A 224 14.01 4.11 -1.21
CA SER A 224 14.45 3.82 -2.57
C SER A 224 14.54 2.31 -2.83
N SER A 225 15.32 1.59 -2.02
CA SER A 225 15.66 0.19 -2.32
C SER A 225 16.23 -0.56 -1.11
N GLY A 226 16.33 -1.87 -1.23
CA GLY A 226 16.89 -2.74 -0.19
C GLY A 226 15.85 -3.22 0.83
N ILE A 227 16.28 -3.93 1.86
CA ILE A 227 15.38 -4.49 2.88
C ILE A 227 15.16 -3.43 3.95
N PHE A 228 13.98 -2.82 3.93
CA PHE A 228 13.57 -1.81 4.87
C PHE A 228 13.54 -2.37 6.30
N SER A 229 14.38 -1.77 7.14
CA SER A 229 14.49 -2.07 8.56
C SER A 229 14.53 -0.78 9.40
N GLY A 230 14.02 0.33 8.84
CA GLY A 230 13.99 1.64 9.50
C GLY A 230 12.99 1.68 10.65
N TYR A 231 13.10 2.70 11.50
CA TYR A 231 12.20 2.85 12.63
C TYR A 231 10.79 3.24 12.15
N CYS A 232 9.79 2.53 12.69
CA CYS A 232 8.37 2.79 12.50
C CYS A 232 7.62 2.27 13.74
N GLY A 233 6.51 2.91 14.06
CA GLY A 233 5.66 2.56 15.17
C GLY A 233 4.70 1.42 14.84
N LYS A 234 3.60 1.38 15.58
CA LYS A 234 2.50 0.42 15.41
C LYS A 234 1.14 1.11 15.22
N ASP A 235 1.16 2.42 15.03
CA ASP A 235 -0.02 3.23 14.74
C ASP A 235 -0.33 3.12 13.24
N LEU A 236 -0.99 2.01 12.89
CA LEU A 236 -1.26 1.63 11.50
C LEU A 236 -2.03 2.74 10.78
N ASN A 237 -1.47 3.23 9.68
CA ASN A 237 -1.96 4.41 8.96
C ASN A 237 -1.94 4.23 7.43
N HIS A 238 -1.42 3.10 6.94
CA HIS A 238 -1.36 2.80 5.51
C HIS A 238 -1.77 1.37 5.17
N GLY A 239 -2.63 1.23 4.16
CA GLY A 239 -3.03 -0.07 3.61
C GLY A 239 -2.19 -0.43 2.40
N VAL A 240 -1.56 -1.61 2.41
CA VAL A 240 -0.72 -2.12 1.31
C VAL A 240 -1.01 -3.60 1.05
N ALA A 241 -0.42 -4.19 0.01
CA ALA A 241 -0.58 -5.61 -0.29
C ALA A 241 0.74 -6.38 -0.19
N ALA A 242 0.80 -7.39 0.68
CA ALA A 242 1.89 -8.36 0.73
C ALA A 242 1.72 -9.37 -0.40
N VAL A 243 2.54 -9.23 -1.44
CA VAL A 243 2.48 -10.01 -2.69
C VAL A 243 3.57 -11.08 -2.79
N GLY A 244 4.30 -11.30 -1.69
CA GLY A 244 5.33 -12.32 -1.65
C GLY A 244 6.24 -12.18 -0.45
N TYR A 245 7.26 -13.01 -0.44
CA TYR A 245 8.37 -12.96 0.49
C TYR A 245 9.57 -13.69 -0.09
N GLY A 246 10.73 -13.47 0.50
CA GLY A 246 11.92 -14.23 0.15
C GLY A 246 13.03 -13.98 1.14
N GLU A 247 14.24 -14.21 0.66
CA GLU A 247 15.49 -13.94 1.35
C GLU A 247 16.47 -13.34 0.35
N ALA A 248 17.26 -12.36 0.80
CA ALA A 248 18.37 -11.81 0.04
C ALA A 248 19.50 -11.51 1.00
N ASN A 249 20.71 -11.99 0.69
CA ASN A 249 21.92 -11.79 1.52
C ASN A 249 21.75 -12.23 2.98
N GLY A 250 21.05 -13.34 3.22
CA GLY A 250 20.76 -13.86 4.57
C GLY A 250 19.66 -13.11 5.33
N GLU A 251 19.06 -12.07 4.74
CA GLU A 251 17.97 -11.30 5.33
C GLU A 251 16.64 -11.67 4.65
N LYS A 252 15.68 -12.12 5.46
CA LYS A 252 14.33 -12.43 5.01
C LYS A 252 13.50 -11.15 4.87
N TYR A 253 12.62 -11.12 3.88
CA TYR A 253 11.74 -9.98 3.63
C TYR A 253 10.33 -10.38 3.22
N TRP A 254 9.37 -9.52 3.52
CA TRP A 254 8.07 -9.42 2.86
C TRP A 254 8.20 -8.55 1.62
N LEU A 255 7.62 -8.97 0.50
CA LEU A 255 7.51 -8.16 -0.71
C LEU A 255 6.14 -7.49 -0.72
N VAL A 256 6.14 -6.16 -0.66
CA VAL A 256 4.92 -5.37 -0.48
C VAL A 256 4.71 -4.45 -1.69
N LYS A 257 3.53 -4.52 -2.28
CA LYS A 257 3.04 -3.60 -3.33
C LYS A 257 2.46 -2.35 -2.67
N ASN A 258 2.95 -1.18 -3.06
CA ASN A 258 2.43 0.11 -2.62
C ASN A 258 1.48 0.72 -3.68
N SER A 259 0.86 1.86 -3.36
CA SER A 259 -0.10 2.59 -4.17
C SER A 259 0.35 4.03 -4.49
N TRP A 260 1.65 4.29 -4.50
CA TRP A 260 2.25 5.61 -4.76
C TRP A 260 2.94 5.70 -6.13
N GLY A 261 2.52 4.86 -7.09
CA GLY A 261 3.13 4.81 -8.41
C GLY A 261 4.48 4.08 -8.45
N ALA A 262 4.94 3.79 -9.66
CA ALA A 262 6.16 3.01 -9.89
C ALA A 262 7.45 3.79 -9.62
N ASN A 263 7.39 5.11 -9.44
CA ASN A 263 8.58 5.94 -9.19
C ASN A 263 9.02 5.95 -7.72
N TRP A 264 8.17 5.46 -6.82
CA TRP A 264 8.51 5.30 -5.41
C TRP A 264 9.07 3.90 -5.13
N GLY A 265 10.11 3.81 -4.29
CA GLY A 265 10.72 2.53 -3.91
C GLY A 265 11.26 1.72 -5.10
N GLU A 266 11.18 0.40 -5.00
CA GLU A 266 11.64 -0.53 -6.03
C GLU A 266 10.53 -0.76 -7.07
N ALA A 267 10.37 0.18 -8.00
CA ALA A 267 9.31 0.13 -9.01
C ALA A 267 7.89 0.09 -8.40
N GLY A 268 7.67 0.82 -7.30
CA GLY A 268 6.41 0.84 -6.56
C GLY A 268 6.27 -0.24 -5.47
N TYR A 269 7.34 -0.99 -5.21
CA TYR A 269 7.40 -2.02 -4.17
C TYR A 269 8.39 -1.67 -3.07
N ILE A 270 8.23 -2.31 -1.92
CA ILE A 270 9.17 -2.28 -0.80
C ILE A 270 9.41 -3.70 -0.30
N LYS A 271 10.67 -4.01 0.01
CA LYS A 271 11.01 -5.21 0.78
C LYS A 271 11.05 -4.81 2.25
N MET A 272 10.17 -5.37 3.08
CA MET A 272 10.15 -5.09 4.53
C MET A 272 10.76 -6.26 5.29
N LYS A 273 11.62 -5.99 6.28
CA LYS A 273 12.27 -7.04 7.08
C LYS A 273 11.25 -8.02 7.66
N ARG A 274 11.49 -9.32 7.42
CA ARG A 274 10.71 -10.43 7.95
C ARG A 274 11.51 -11.15 9.03
N ASP A 275 10.82 -11.86 9.91
CA ASP A 275 11.40 -12.57 11.06
C ASP A 275 12.15 -11.62 12.02
N SER A 276 11.61 -10.41 12.21
CA SER A 276 12.04 -9.52 13.29
C SER A 276 11.74 -10.14 14.65
N THR A 277 12.50 -9.74 15.68
CA THR A 277 12.21 -10.12 17.08
C THR A 277 10.85 -9.61 17.57
N ASP A 278 10.31 -8.57 16.92
CA ASP A 278 8.94 -8.11 17.15
C ASP A 278 7.92 -9.08 16.53
N LYS A 279 7.10 -9.71 17.39
CA LYS A 279 6.02 -10.62 16.99
C LYS A 279 4.92 -9.93 16.17
N ASN A 280 4.84 -8.60 16.23
CA ASN A 280 3.90 -7.81 15.42
C ASN A 280 4.48 -7.48 14.03
N GLY A 281 5.73 -7.89 13.77
CA GLY A 281 6.49 -7.51 12.58
C GLY A 281 6.89 -6.04 12.59
N ILE A 282 7.89 -5.69 11.79
CA ILE A 282 8.29 -4.30 11.61
C ILE A 282 7.11 -3.47 11.07
N CYS A 283 6.94 -2.25 11.60
CA CYS A 283 5.85 -1.34 11.29
C CYS A 283 4.44 -1.92 11.54
N GLY A 284 4.34 -2.97 12.37
CA GLY A 284 3.07 -3.62 12.67
C GLY A 284 2.49 -4.44 11.52
N ILE A 285 3.28 -4.81 10.50
CA ILE A 285 2.82 -5.54 9.30
C ILE A 285 2.05 -6.84 9.59
N ALA A 286 2.24 -7.46 10.76
CA ALA A 286 1.53 -8.66 11.18
C ALA A 286 0.34 -8.41 12.14
N LEU A 287 0.01 -7.15 12.45
CA LEU A 287 -1.12 -6.80 13.32
C LEU A 287 -2.46 -6.99 12.61
N GLU A 288 -2.60 -6.46 11.40
CA GLU A 288 -3.86 -6.44 10.65
C GLU A 288 -3.63 -6.94 9.22
N ALA A 289 -3.57 -8.26 9.09
CA ALA A 289 -3.43 -8.97 7.83
C ALA A 289 -4.68 -9.80 7.52
N SER A 290 -5.16 -9.72 6.29
CA SER A 290 -6.38 -10.40 5.84
C SER A 290 -6.34 -10.70 4.34
N TYR A 291 -7.15 -11.64 3.88
CA TYR A 291 -7.27 -11.94 2.46
C TYR A 291 -8.69 -12.36 2.07
N PRO A 292 -9.15 -11.97 0.87
CA PRO A 292 -10.41 -12.47 0.32
C PRO A 292 -10.29 -13.97 -0.04
N VAL A 293 -11.39 -14.72 0.07
CA VAL A 293 -11.43 -16.12 -0.33
C VAL A 293 -12.49 -16.34 -1.40
N LYS A 294 -12.02 -16.81 -2.56
CA LYS A 294 -12.88 -17.21 -3.65
C LYS A 294 -12.96 -18.75 -3.70
N ARG A 295 -14.18 -19.29 -3.68
CA ARG A 295 -14.43 -20.70 -4.01
C ARG A 295 -14.44 -20.85 -5.54
N SER A 296 -13.98 -22.01 -6.01
CA SER A 296 -13.99 -22.42 -7.43
C SER A 296 -15.36 -22.21 -8.05
#